data_AF-A0AAW0WYK9-F1
#
_entry.id   AF-A0AAW0WYK9-F1
#
_cell.length_a   1.000
_cell.length_b   1.000
_cell.length_c   1.000
_cell.angle_alpha   90.00
_cell.angle_beta   90.00
_cell.angle_gamma   90.00
#
_symmetry.space_group_name_H-M   'P 1'
#
loop_
_entity.id
_entity.type
_entity.pdbx_description
1 polymer ?
#
loop_
_entity_poly.entity_id
_entity_poly.type
_entity_poly.pdbx_seq_one_letter_code
_entity_poly.pdbx_strand_id
1 'polypeptide(L)'
;MAEEKVKFDEISQLSDEKLKEALENLGETVGPITPTTRGIIERMLKRKREENSGEKPENDIDDIILKGKSHRVFPEDSTGSLTCTAQRIAEADVYYGVYLPNTVDVDTVDSDFQKVYIDQTACLAVMKKYRGSRFKSFRTYDAAMHFAENGPDVIVPHGATSGEDGGIYTGVSAEKPSPFRGPKSQDLVKFRKAIEKGDMVYFSQCIDENPRYLVSSGDTPAILQEGFRYNALHVACRTNKPKFVEKVLATVAQAEFFQKLYPDDALESSERRSTYLLDLYLNTPDKGLNETPLHFASKHGCVECVRILTTYSACDKSRNNKYSQKPSDVICSRMKDNKSKVSEEIGILLGEQYYVPLLRDDDHCLLPQVGNPWSLKLESPTSPITQDQLLTPFHTSGTPASLISPSLKVRGYAGPMSPTQAEVFHRLWRNISTSSPTHQSKNRIASLRLTDQEKGLEKLGRKLAAEKGVGWTEYWDFLGEFTNLSTDEGLLKLDAYLKNKFKQLLLERGELDASYVARRLIEEQ
;
A
#
# COMPACT_ATOMS: atom_id res chain seq x y z
N MET A 1 -6.46 -53.30 -6.21
CA MET A 1 -6.99 -51.94 -6.03
C MET A 1 -8.36 -51.84 -5.33
N ALA A 2 -9.02 -52.95 -4.95
CA ALA A 2 -10.29 -52.90 -4.20
C ALA A 2 -10.16 -53.23 -2.69
N GLU A 3 -9.11 -53.94 -2.25
CA GLU A 3 -8.92 -54.30 -0.83
C GLU A 3 -8.28 -53.19 0.02
N GLU A 4 -7.53 -52.28 -0.59
CA GLU A 4 -6.81 -51.22 0.12
C GLU A 4 -7.73 -50.09 0.58
N LYS A 5 -8.81 -49.81 -0.15
CA LYS A 5 -9.81 -48.79 0.21
C LYS A 5 -10.68 -49.17 1.41
N VAL A 6 -10.80 -50.45 1.74
CA VAL A 6 -11.67 -50.92 2.84
C VAL A 6 -11.08 -50.61 4.22
N LYS A 7 -9.75 -50.57 4.36
CA LYS A 7 -9.08 -50.27 5.65
C LYS A 7 -9.06 -48.77 6.01
N PHE A 8 -9.22 -47.88 5.04
CA PHE A 8 -9.15 -46.42 5.25
C PHE A 8 -10.39 -45.84 5.91
N ASP A 9 -11.56 -46.40 5.61
CA ASP A 9 -12.82 -45.96 6.21
C ASP A 9 -12.99 -46.44 7.66
N GLU A 10 -12.34 -47.55 8.04
CA GLU A 10 -12.46 -48.10 9.40
C GLU A 10 -11.76 -47.23 10.47
N ILE A 11 -10.62 -46.59 10.15
CA ILE A 11 -9.90 -45.73 11.11
C ILE A 11 -10.63 -44.41 11.33
N SER A 12 -11.21 -43.87 10.26
CA SER A 12 -11.95 -42.59 10.26
C SER A 12 -13.28 -42.68 11.02
N GLN A 13 -13.81 -43.90 11.21
CA GLN A 13 -15.05 -44.19 11.96
C GLN A 13 -14.83 -44.50 13.45
N LEU A 14 -13.60 -44.54 13.94
CA LEU A 14 -13.31 -44.81 15.35
C LEU A 14 -13.69 -43.60 16.24
N SER A 15 -14.23 -43.87 17.44
CA SER A 15 -14.42 -42.81 18.44
C SER A 15 -13.07 -42.31 18.97
N ASP A 16 -13.03 -41.07 19.45
CA ASP A 16 -11.78 -40.45 19.96
C ASP A 16 -11.13 -41.29 21.07
N GLU A 17 -11.93 -41.91 21.93
CA GLU A 17 -11.48 -42.80 23.01
C GLU A 17 -10.78 -44.05 22.45
N LYS A 18 -11.35 -44.67 21.42
CA LYS A 18 -10.77 -45.87 20.77
C LYS A 18 -9.51 -45.54 19.97
N LEU A 19 -9.44 -44.34 19.39
CA LEU A 19 -8.26 -43.87 18.65
C LEU A 19 -7.07 -43.67 19.61
N LYS A 20 -7.34 -43.15 20.81
CA LYS A 20 -6.35 -42.97 21.86
C LYS A 20 -5.86 -44.32 22.40
N GLU A 21 -6.78 -45.22 22.72
CA GLU A 21 -6.47 -46.56 23.24
C GLU A 21 -5.65 -47.38 22.23
N ALA A 22 -5.94 -47.27 20.93
CA ALA A 22 -5.20 -47.95 19.88
C ALA A 22 -3.74 -47.47 19.73
N LEU A 23 -3.46 -46.19 20.00
CA LEU A 23 -2.11 -45.63 19.99
C LEU A 23 -1.34 -45.88 21.29
N GLU A 24 -2.05 -45.85 22.43
CA GLU A 24 -1.46 -46.22 23.73
C GLU A 24 -1.05 -47.71 23.75
N ASN A 25 -1.85 -48.59 23.14
CA ASN A 25 -1.49 -50.00 22.94
C ASN A 25 -0.28 -50.22 22.00
N LEU A 26 0.06 -49.22 21.18
CA LEU A 26 1.25 -49.21 20.32
C LEU A 26 2.43 -48.44 20.95
N GLY A 27 2.31 -48.03 22.22
CA GLY A 27 3.40 -47.45 23.01
C GLY A 27 3.58 -45.93 22.86
N GLU A 28 2.63 -45.21 22.26
CA GLU A 28 2.67 -43.74 22.20
C GLU A 28 1.71 -43.08 23.19
N THR A 29 2.20 -42.07 23.91
CA THR A 29 1.37 -41.25 24.80
C THR A 29 0.80 -40.06 24.02
N VAL A 30 -0.52 -40.03 23.85
CA VAL A 30 -1.21 -39.00 23.07
C VAL A 30 -1.95 -38.04 24.00
N GLY A 31 -1.79 -36.73 23.74
CA GLY A 31 -2.51 -35.67 24.44
C GLY A 31 -4.02 -35.63 24.10
N PRO A 32 -4.78 -34.65 24.63
CA PRO A 32 -6.23 -34.57 24.41
C PRO A 32 -6.58 -34.41 22.92
N ILE A 33 -7.50 -35.24 22.44
CA ILE A 33 -7.94 -35.23 21.03
C ILE A 33 -8.95 -34.10 20.83
N THR A 34 -8.52 -33.06 20.13
CA THR A 34 -9.36 -31.94 19.66
C THR A 34 -9.60 -32.05 18.15
N PRO A 35 -10.62 -31.35 17.57
CA PRO A 35 -10.95 -31.43 16.14
C PRO A 35 -9.79 -31.08 15.19
N THR A 36 -8.85 -30.24 15.63
CA THR A 36 -7.65 -29.86 14.87
C THR A 36 -6.52 -30.88 14.96
N THR A 37 -6.47 -31.69 16.01
CA THR A 37 -5.43 -32.72 16.24
C THR A 37 -5.83 -34.12 15.77
N ARG A 38 -7.13 -34.40 15.63
CA ARG A 38 -7.66 -35.74 15.28
C ARG A 38 -7.08 -36.30 13.99
N GLY A 39 -7.05 -35.49 12.91
CA GLY A 39 -6.50 -35.93 11.62
C GLY A 39 -4.98 -36.17 11.61
N ILE A 40 -4.24 -35.67 12.61
CA ILE A 40 -2.82 -35.97 12.80
C ILE A 40 -2.65 -37.32 13.50
N ILE A 41 -3.51 -37.58 14.49
CA ILE A 41 -3.51 -38.80 15.30
C ILE A 41 -3.95 -40.01 14.45
N GLU A 42 -4.95 -39.86 13.59
CA GLU A 42 -5.36 -40.89 12.62
C GLU A 42 -4.22 -41.27 11.67
N ARG A 43 -3.46 -40.27 11.19
CA ARG A 43 -2.27 -40.50 10.35
C ARG A 43 -1.10 -41.13 11.11
N MET A 44 -0.93 -40.84 12.40
CA MET A 44 0.06 -41.49 13.25
C MET A 44 -0.28 -42.97 13.49
N LEU A 45 -1.54 -43.28 13.79
CA LEU A 45 -2.01 -44.66 13.97
C LEU A 45 -1.86 -45.49 12.69
N LYS A 46 -2.16 -44.89 11.53
CA LYS A 46 -1.95 -45.52 10.22
C LYS A 46 -0.48 -45.91 10.01
N ARG A 47 0.43 -44.94 10.16
CA ARG A 47 1.88 -45.14 9.98
C ARG A 47 2.43 -46.24 10.90
N LYS A 48 1.99 -46.28 12.15
CA LYS A 48 2.44 -47.29 13.11
C LYS A 48 1.91 -48.69 12.82
N ARG A 49 0.69 -48.81 12.29
CA ARG A 49 0.16 -50.11 11.83
C ARG A 49 0.91 -50.62 10.59
N GLU A 50 1.30 -49.72 9.70
CA GLU A 50 2.12 -50.02 8.50
C GLU A 50 3.56 -50.40 8.88
N GLU A 51 4.16 -49.70 9.85
CA GLU A 51 5.49 -50.05 10.41
C GLU A 51 5.51 -51.44 11.08
N ASN A 52 4.41 -51.86 11.72
CA ASN A 52 4.29 -53.18 12.36
C ASN A 52 3.91 -54.31 11.39
N SER A 53 3.39 -54.01 10.19
CA SER A 53 3.00 -55.02 9.19
C SER A 53 4.12 -55.37 8.19
N GLY A 54 5.28 -54.70 8.27
CA GLY A 54 6.48 -55.09 7.53
C GLY A 54 6.48 -54.76 6.03
N GLU A 55 5.58 -53.90 5.55
CA GLU A 55 5.58 -53.42 4.15
C GLU A 55 6.29 -52.06 4.06
N LYS A 56 7.31 -51.95 3.18
CA LYS A 56 8.03 -50.69 2.91
C LYS A 56 7.15 -49.74 2.09
N PRO A 57 7.09 -48.43 2.42
CA PRO A 57 6.33 -47.48 1.61
C PRO A 57 7.15 -46.97 0.41
N GLU A 58 6.47 -46.85 -0.73
CA GLU A 58 6.85 -45.98 -1.86
C GLU A 58 6.82 -44.51 -1.42
N ASN A 59 7.69 -43.72 -2.07
CA ASN A 59 7.91 -42.31 -1.80
C ASN A 59 6.64 -41.47 -2.00
N ASP A 60 6.32 -40.64 -1.00
CA ASP A 60 5.73 -39.33 -1.24
C ASP A 60 6.45 -38.29 -0.37
N ILE A 61 6.91 -37.26 -1.07
CA ILE A 61 7.66 -36.11 -0.56
C ILE A 61 6.65 -35.12 -0.02
N ASP A 62 6.71 -34.81 1.27
CA ASP A 62 6.66 -33.45 1.82
C ASP A 62 6.68 -33.49 3.37
N ASP A 63 7.35 -32.50 3.93
CA ASP A 63 7.50 -32.19 5.37
C ASP A 63 8.39 -33.12 6.22
N ILE A 64 9.48 -32.55 6.76
CA ILE A 64 9.59 -32.23 8.20
C ILE A 64 10.92 -31.50 8.47
N ILE A 65 10.78 -30.23 8.86
CA ILE A 65 11.68 -29.55 9.80
C ILE A 65 11.10 -29.76 11.21
N LEU A 66 12.01 -29.91 12.20
CA LEU A 66 11.86 -29.86 13.68
C LEU A 66 11.75 -31.18 14.45
N LYS A 67 12.90 -31.56 15.03
CA LYS A 67 13.19 -31.79 16.47
C LYS A 67 14.68 -32.19 16.52
N GLY A 68 15.62 -31.66 17.30
CA GLY A 68 15.57 -30.87 18.53
C GLY A 68 16.52 -31.53 19.55
N LYS A 69 17.60 -30.83 19.92
CA LYS A 69 18.37 -30.92 21.17
C LYS A 69 19.42 -32.05 21.38
N SER A 70 20.66 -31.58 21.48
CA SER A 70 21.64 -31.74 22.57
C SER A 70 22.09 -33.15 23.01
N HIS A 71 23.38 -33.46 22.79
CA HIS A 71 24.30 -33.78 23.89
C HIS A 71 25.77 -33.59 23.50
N ARG A 72 26.51 -32.85 24.33
CA ARG A 72 27.97 -32.77 24.33
C ARG A 72 28.51 -33.95 25.13
N VAL A 73 29.44 -34.72 24.56
CA VAL A 73 30.38 -35.55 25.30
C VAL A 73 31.71 -35.51 24.54
N PHE A 74 32.77 -35.05 25.21
CA PHE A 74 34.16 -35.26 24.80
C PHE A 74 34.64 -36.63 25.34
N PRO A 75 35.58 -37.28 24.66
CA PRO A 75 36.83 -37.56 25.36
C PRO A 75 38.10 -37.33 24.53
N GLU A 76 39.19 -37.27 25.27
CA GLU A 76 40.55 -36.79 24.98
C GLU A 76 41.44 -37.75 24.18
N ASP A 77 42.40 -37.12 23.48
CA ASP A 77 43.81 -37.47 23.18
C ASP A 77 44.26 -38.93 23.03
N SER A 78 44.89 -39.22 21.87
CA SER A 78 46.18 -39.93 21.78
C SER A 78 46.84 -39.79 20.39
N THR A 79 48.05 -39.24 20.43
CA THR A 79 49.18 -39.20 19.49
C THR A 79 49.28 -40.21 18.33
N GLY A 80 49.75 -39.76 17.15
CA GLY A 80 50.33 -40.64 16.12
C GLY A 80 50.64 -39.95 14.78
N SER A 81 51.90 -40.01 14.37
CA SER A 81 52.56 -39.27 13.27
C SER A 81 52.36 -39.85 11.85
N LEU A 82 52.33 -38.96 10.85
CA LEU A 82 52.76 -39.07 9.42
C LEU A 82 52.43 -40.35 8.62
N THR A 83 51.63 -40.22 7.56
CA THR A 83 52.07 -40.51 6.16
C THR A 83 50.97 -40.20 5.13
N CYS A 84 51.41 -39.63 4.01
CA CYS A 84 50.67 -39.35 2.79
C CYS A 84 50.31 -40.65 2.05
N THR A 85 49.02 -40.93 1.85
CA THR A 85 48.54 -41.78 0.75
C THR A 85 47.07 -41.51 0.48
N ALA A 86 46.72 -41.38 -0.80
CA ALA A 86 45.37 -41.25 -1.32
C ALA A 86 44.40 -42.23 -0.68
N GLN A 87 43.44 -41.73 0.10
CA GLN A 87 42.38 -42.55 0.67
C GLN A 87 41.08 -42.34 -0.10
N ARG A 88 40.59 -43.47 -0.63
CA ARG A 88 39.26 -43.68 -1.16
C ARG A 88 38.23 -42.96 -0.27
N ILE A 89 37.46 -42.07 -0.88
CA ILE A 89 36.32 -41.41 -0.25
C ILE A 89 35.37 -42.51 0.22
N ALA A 90 35.19 -42.63 1.54
CA ALA A 90 34.12 -43.42 2.10
C ALA A 90 32.79 -42.83 1.59
N GLU A 91 31.88 -43.68 1.11
CA GLU A 91 30.55 -43.26 0.66
C GLU A 91 29.85 -42.55 1.83
N ALA A 92 29.79 -41.22 1.76
CA ALA A 92 29.04 -40.39 2.68
C ALA A 92 27.67 -40.09 2.09
N ASP A 93 26.63 -40.06 2.94
CA ASP A 93 25.26 -39.73 2.52
C ASP A 93 25.13 -38.29 2.00
N VAL A 94 26.06 -37.39 2.38
CA VAL A 94 26.05 -35.97 2.03
C VAL A 94 27.47 -35.42 1.83
N TYR A 95 27.68 -34.70 0.72
CA TYR A 95 28.88 -33.96 0.38
C TYR A 95 28.57 -32.47 0.28
N TYR A 96 29.46 -31.60 0.74
CA TYR A 96 29.31 -30.14 0.72
C TYR A 96 30.32 -29.51 -0.24
N GLY A 97 29.86 -28.95 -1.36
CA GLY A 97 30.71 -28.21 -2.30
C GLY A 97 30.83 -26.75 -1.89
N VAL A 98 32.04 -26.19 -1.91
CA VAL A 98 32.34 -24.80 -1.52
C VAL A 98 32.89 -24.01 -2.71
N TYR A 99 32.15 -22.99 -3.14
CA TYR A 99 32.53 -22.06 -4.19
C TYR A 99 33.13 -20.78 -3.59
N LEU A 100 34.34 -20.42 -4.02
CA LEU A 100 35.03 -19.20 -3.63
C LEU A 100 34.66 -18.04 -4.57
N PRO A 101 34.50 -16.80 -4.09
CA PRO A 101 34.27 -15.65 -4.95
C PRO A 101 35.49 -15.37 -5.86
N ASN A 102 35.25 -14.92 -7.10
CA ASN A 102 36.29 -14.56 -8.08
C ASN A 102 37.25 -13.43 -7.63
N THR A 103 37.10 -12.88 -6.41
CA THR A 103 37.93 -11.83 -5.82
C THR A 103 39.08 -12.36 -4.97
N VAL A 104 39.23 -13.68 -4.83
CA VAL A 104 40.29 -14.32 -4.04
C VAL A 104 41.32 -14.92 -5.00
N ASP A 105 42.54 -14.38 -5.01
CA ASP A 105 43.64 -14.91 -5.83
C ASP A 105 43.94 -16.36 -5.42
N VAL A 106 43.99 -17.24 -6.42
CA VAL A 106 44.21 -18.70 -6.26
C VAL A 106 45.57 -19.02 -5.62
N ASP A 107 46.47 -18.05 -5.53
CA ASP A 107 47.77 -18.18 -4.84
C ASP A 107 47.70 -17.90 -3.32
N THR A 108 46.54 -17.48 -2.80
CA THR A 108 46.32 -17.23 -1.35
C THR A 108 45.53 -18.32 -0.63
N VAL A 109 45.12 -19.38 -1.35
CA VAL A 109 44.47 -20.53 -0.72
C VAL A 109 45.51 -21.41 -0.01
N ASP A 110 45.24 -21.67 1.26
CA ASP A 110 45.98 -22.60 2.11
C ASP A 110 46.14 -23.97 1.42
N SER A 111 47.29 -24.64 1.55
CA SER A 111 47.52 -25.96 0.94
C SER A 111 46.54 -27.04 1.41
N ASP A 112 45.81 -26.76 2.50
CA ASP A 112 44.80 -27.63 3.10
C ASP A 112 43.35 -27.32 2.63
N PHE A 113 43.14 -26.38 1.71
CA PHE A 113 41.80 -26.07 1.19
C PHE A 113 41.29 -27.20 0.29
N GLN A 114 40.18 -27.83 0.69
CA GLN A 114 39.42 -28.74 -0.15
C GLN A 114 38.22 -28.04 -0.79
N LYS A 115 37.88 -28.41 -2.03
CA LYS A 115 36.68 -27.94 -2.74
C LYS A 115 35.39 -28.59 -2.24
N VAL A 116 35.50 -29.82 -1.71
CA VAL A 116 34.37 -30.63 -1.25
C VAL A 116 34.67 -31.17 0.15
N TYR A 117 33.74 -30.99 1.08
CA TYR A 117 33.83 -31.46 2.47
C TYR A 117 32.75 -32.50 2.75
N ILE A 118 33.05 -33.47 3.60
CA ILE A 118 32.06 -34.44 4.11
C ILE A 118 31.49 -33.97 5.45
N ASP A 119 32.30 -33.27 6.25
CA ASP A 119 31.87 -32.69 7.52
C ASP A 119 31.33 -31.26 7.34
N GLN A 120 30.12 -31.03 7.84
CA GLN A 120 29.46 -29.73 7.83
C GLN A 120 30.22 -28.70 8.69
N THR A 121 30.86 -29.12 9.79
CA THR A 121 31.54 -28.17 10.68
C THR A 121 32.84 -27.64 10.07
N ALA A 122 33.61 -28.49 9.39
CA ALA A 122 34.75 -28.10 8.57
C ALA A 122 34.35 -27.13 7.44
N CYS A 123 33.26 -27.43 6.72
CA CYS A 123 32.72 -26.56 5.66
C CYS A 123 32.38 -25.15 6.18
N LEU A 124 31.69 -25.07 7.33
CA LEU A 124 31.34 -23.78 7.94
C LEU A 124 32.56 -23.02 8.47
N ALA A 125 33.62 -23.70 8.90
CA ALA A 125 34.88 -23.05 9.30
C ALA A 125 35.55 -22.35 8.11
N VAL A 126 35.53 -22.99 6.94
CA VAL A 126 36.07 -22.45 5.69
C VAL A 126 35.25 -21.26 5.20
N MET A 127 33.92 -21.30 5.32
CA MET A 127 33.05 -20.15 5.01
C MET A 127 33.28 -18.93 5.91
N LYS A 128 33.70 -19.16 7.16
CA LYS A 128 34.06 -18.06 8.07
C LYS A 128 35.41 -17.44 7.70
N LYS A 129 36.35 -18.26 7.21
CA LYS A 129 37.69 -17.84 6.76
C LYS A 129 37.60 -17.05 5.45
N TYR A 130 36.81 -17.51 4.49
CA TYR A 130 36.60 -16.83 3.20
C TYR A 130 35.22 -16.18 3.13
N ARG A 131 35.14 -14.89 3.46
CA ARG A 131 33.87 -14.15 3.44
C ARG A 131 33.39 -13.96 2.00
N GLY A 132 32.14 -14.33 1.75
CA GLY A 132 31.52 -14.27 0.42
C GLY A 132 31.40 -15.64 -0.27
N SER A 133 32.09 -16.67 0.23
CA SER A 133 31.98 -18.03 -0.29
C SER A 133 30.58 -18.60 -0.13
N ARG A 134 30.17 -19.43 -1.09
CA ARG A 134 28.86 -20.11 -1.10
C ARG A 134 29.08 -21.61 -0.98
N PHE A 135 28.18 -22.30 -0.29
CA PHE A 135 28.22 -23.76 -0.19
C PHE A 135 26.84 -24.36 -0.44
N LYS A 136 26.81 -25.61 -0.89
CA LYS A 136 25.60 -26.41 -1.08
C LYS A 136 25.88 -27.88 -0.80
N SER A 137 24.89 -28.59 -0.28
CA SER A 137 24.96 -30.03 0.00
C SER A 137 24.44 -30.87 -1.18
N PHE A 138 25.09 -31.99 -1.45
CA PHE A 138 24.82 -32.91 -2.56
C PHE A 138 24.90 -34.36 -2.08
N ARG A 139 24.23 -35.27 -2.78
CA ARG A 139 24.28 -36.72 -2.48
C ARG A 139 25.48 -37.42 -3.13
N THR A 140 26.07 -36.80 -4.15
CA THR A 140 27.21 -37.34 -4.88
C THR A 140 28.38 -36.38 -4.83
N TYR A 141 29.59 -36.94 -4.75
CA TYR A 141 30.83 -36.17 -4.73
C TYR A 141 30.99 -35.34 -6.00
N ASP A 142 30.69 -35.92 -7.16
CA ASP A 142 30.83 -35.24 -8.46
C ASP A 142 29.95 -34.00 -8.58
N ALA A 143 28.72 -34.04 -8.06
CA ALA A 143 27.83 -32.88 -8.05
C ALA A 143 28.32 -31.77 -7.11
N ALA A 144 28.91 -32.15 -5.96
CA ALA A 144 29.53 -31.20 -5.05
C ALA A 144 30.78 -30.54 -5.66
N MET A 145 31.59 -31.31 -6.40
CA MET A 145 32.77 -30.80 -7.10
C MET A 145 32.37 -29.84 -8.22
N HIS A 146 31.38 -30.21 -9.03
CA HIS A 146 30.86 -29.35 -10.09
C HIS A 146 30.38 -27.99 -9.56
N PHE A 147 29.64 -27.98 -8.44
CA PHE A 147 29.23 -26.73 -7.80
C PHE A 147 30.39 -25.90 -7.25
N ALA A 148 31.42 -26.55 -6.71
CA ALA A 148 32.61 -25.87 -6.21
C ALA A 148 33.42 -25.18 -7.31
N GLU A 149 33.37 -25.70 -8.55
CA GLU A 149 34.09 -25.15 -9.71
C GLU A 149 33.27 -24.12 -10.48
N ASN A 150 31.97 -24.39 -10.69
CA ASN A 150 31.12 -23.59 -11.57
C ASN A 150 30.23 -22.60 -10.81
N GLY A 151 30.15 -22.72 -9.48
CA GLY A 151 29.29 -21.90 -8.65
C GLY A 151 27.81 -22.28 -8.76
N PRO A 152 26.88 -21.47 -8.20
CA PRO A 152 25.46 -21.72 -8.34
C PRO A 152 25.01 -21.53 -9.80
N ASP A 153 24.51 -22.60 -10.43
CA ASP A 153 23.82 -22.52 -11.73
C ASP A 153 22.72 -21.46 -11.64
N VAL A 154 22.78 -20.45 -12.52
CA VAL A 154 21.69 -19.49 -12.71
C VAL A 154 20.55 -20.23 -13.40
N ILE A 155 19.68 -20.85 -12.60
CA ILE A 155 18.45 -21.45 -13.10
C ILE A 155 17.49 -20.32 -13.44
N VAL A 156 17.52 -19.91 -14.71
CA VAL A 156 16.40 -19.22 -15.34
C VAL A 156 15.31 -20.27 -15.54
N PRO A 157 14.09 -20.13 -14.99
CA PRO A 157 13.00 -21.03 -15.35
C PRO A 157 12.58 -20.69 -16.78
N HIS A 158 12.93 -21.53 -17.74
CA HIS A 158 12.32 -21.51 -19.08
C HIS A 158 11.63 -22.84 -19.33
N GLY A 159 10.30 -22.78 -19.51
CA GLY A 159 9.56 -23.83 -20.18
C GLY A 159 9.98 -23.91 -21.66
N ALA A 160 9.98 -25.13 -22.19
CA ALA A 160 10.03 -25.50 -23.60
C ALA A 160 9.24 -24.51 -24.51
N THR A 161 9.64 -24.14 -25.73
CA THR A 161 10.49 -24.74 -26.76
C THR A 161 10.74 -23.71 -27.88
N SER A 162 11.87 -23.87 -28.58
CA SER A 162 12.16 -23.52 -29.99
C SER A 162 12.15 -22.05 -30.48
N GLY A 163 13.27 -21.65 -31.10
CA GLY A 163 13.29 -20.66 -32.18
C GLY A 163 14.25 -19.50 -31.97
N GLU A 164 15.34 -19.52 -32.73
CA GLU A 164 16.33 -18.46 -32.92
C GLU A 164 15.66 -17.15 -33.37
N ASP A 165 15.94 -16.01 -32.72
CA ASP A 165 16.72 -14.91 -33.32
C ASP A 165 16.91 -13.73 -32.34
N GLY A 166 17.98 -12.97 -32.57
CA GLY A 166 18.64 -12.10 -31.61
C GLY A 166 17.89 -10.88 -31.06
N GLY A 167 18.30 -10.47 -29.86
CA GLY A 167 17.92 -9.20 -29.24
C GLY A 167 18.66 -8.96 -27.93
N ILE A 168 19.49 -7.91 -27.93
CA ILE A 168 20.35 -7.42 -26.86
C ILE A 168 19.62 -7.34 -25.51
N TYR A 169 20.12 -8.05 -24.47
CA TYR A 169 19.72 -7.80 -23.09
C TYR A 169 20.83 -7.07 -22.33
N THR A 170 20.52 -5.82 -22.07
CA THR A 170 21.15 -4.88 -21.15
C THR A 170 21.37 -5.51 -19.77
N GLY A 171 22.53 -5.23 -19.18
CA GLY A 171 22.96 -5.76 -17.90
C GLY A 171 21.95 -5.53 -16.76
N VAL A 172 21.75 -6.57 -15.97
CA VAL A 172 21.02 -6.52 -14.71
C VAL A 172 21.79 -5.59 -13.78
N SER A 173 21.23 -4.40 -13.54
CA SER A 173 21.77 -3.43 -12.59
C SER A 173 21.74 -4.06 -11.20
N ALA A 174 22.89 -4.44 -10.68
CA ALA A 174 23.05 -4.71 -9.26
C ALA A 174 22.97 -3.36 -8.53
N GLU A 175 21.75 -2.95 -8.17
CA GLU A 175 21.53 -1.74 -7.37
C GLU A 175 22.38 -1.80 -6.11
N LYS A 176 23.17 -0.75 -5.87
CA LYS A 176 23.99 -0.64 -4.67
C LYS A 176 23.07 -0.57 -3.44
N PRO A 177 23.43 -1.23 -2.32
CA PRO A 177 22.61 -1.24 -1.13
C PRO A 177 22.43 0.18 -0.57
N SER A 178 21.18 0.55 -0.30
CA SER A 178 20.81 1.83 0.33
C SER A 178 21.63 2.13 1.59
N PRO A 179 21.96 3.41 1.87
CA PRO A 179 22.72 3.80 3.06
C PRO A 179 21.98 3.55 4.37
N PHE A 180 20.65 3.33 4.31
CA PHE A 180 19.82 3.10 5.48
C PHE A 180 19.64 1.61 5.76
N ARG A 181 20.06 1.18 6.96
CA ARG A 181 19.74 -0.16 7.48
C ARG A 181 18.27 -0.22 7.92
N GLY A 182 17.63 -1.36 7.68
CA GLY A 182 16.26 -1.62 8.13
C GLY A 182 16.15 -1.56 9.66
N PRO A 183 15.10 -0.94 10.22
CA PRO A 183 14.85 -0.90 11.65
C PRO A 183 14.70 -2.31 12.24
N LYS A 184 15.07 -2.49 13.51
CA LYS A 184 14.85 -3.77 14.21
C LYS A 184 13.36 -3.97 14.49
N SER A 185 12.92 -5.23 14.63
CA SER A 185 11.50 -5.55 14.90
C SER A 185 10.96 -4.85 16.15
N GLN A 186 11.77 -4.66 17.20
CA GLN A 186 11.37 -3.92 18.40
C GLN A 186 11.04 -2.45 18.11
N ASP A 187 11.81 -1.83 17.21
CA ASP A 187 11.62 -0.42 16.85
C ASP A 187 10.43 -0.25 15.92
N LEU A 188 10.17 -1.21 15.02
CA LEU A 188 8.93 -1.26 14.24
C LEU A 188 7.69 -1.41 15.13
N VAL A 189 7.77 -2.20 16.21
CA VAL A 189 6.69 -2.32 17.20
C VAL A 189 6.49 -1.00 17.96
N LYS A 190 7.55 -0.28 18.32
CA LYS A 190 7.44 1.07 18.92
C LYS A 190 6.81 2.07 17.95
N PHE A 191 7.26 2.06 16.69
CA PHE A 191 6.73 2.89 15.63
C PHE A 191 5.23 2.63 15.40
N ARG A 192 4.82 1.37 15.35
CA ARG A 192 3.40 0.99 15.32
C ARG A 192 2.62 1.55 16.52
N LYS A 193 3.15 1.39 17.74
CA LYS A 193 2.49 1.89 18.96
C LYS A 193 2.37 3.41 18.96
N ALA A 194 3.31 4.13 18.35
CA ALA A 194 3.23 5.58 18.20
C ALA A 194 2.01 5.98 17.34
N ILE A 195 1.75 5.27 16.23
CA ILE A 195 0.54 5.46 15.41
C ILE A 195 -0.72 5.19 16.25
N GLU A 196 -0.78 4.04 16.94
CA GLU A 196 -1.95 3.65 17.74
C GLU A 196 -2.26 4.68 18.85
N LYS A 197 -1.23 5.20 19.53
CA LYS A 197 -1.37 6.23 20.57
C LYS A 197 -1.62 7.63 19.99
N GLY A 198 -1.16 7.91 18.78
CA GLY A 198 -1.25 9.22 18.14
C GLY A 198 -0.06 10.14 18.41
N ASP A 199 1.12 9.59 18.68
CA ASP A 199 2.35 10.35 18.86
C ASP A 199 2.97 10.72 17.51
N MET A 200 2.59 11.88 16.98
CA MET A 200 3.02 12.37 15.66
C MET A 200 4.48 12.83 15.66
N VAL A 201 4.97 13.30 16.80
CA VAL A 201 6.33 13.86 16.92
C VAL A 201 7.35 12.73 16.76
N TYR A 202 7.21 11.68 17.58
CA TYR A 202 8.08 10.50 17.47
C TYR A 202 7.96 9.84 16.10
N PHE A 203 6.75 9.76 15.56
CA PHE A 203 6.51 9.18 14.24
C PHE A 203 7.25 9.91 13.12
N SER A 204 7.16 11.25 13.09
CA SER A 204 7.84 12.06 12.08
C SER A 204 9.36 11.96 12.23
N GLN A 205 9.86 12.04 13.47
CA GLN A 205 11.28 11.89 13.75
C GLN A 205 11.85 10.56 13.23
N CYS A 206 11.17 9.43 13.47
CA CYS A 206 11.62 8.13 12.98
C CYS A 206 11.74 8.08 11.45
N ILE A 207 10.80 8.69 10.73
CA ILE A 207 10.79 8.70 9.25
C ILE A 207 11.90 9.60 8.71
N ASP A 208 12.07 10.77 9.31
CA ASP A 208 13.07 11.76 8.91
C ASP A 208 14.49 11.23 9.17
N GLU A 209 14.70 10.51 10.27
CA GLU A 209 15.98 9.85 10.57
C GLU A 209 16.23 8.63 9.67
N ASN A 210 15.20 7.81 9.42
CA ASN A 210 15.34 6.59 8.63
C ASN A 210 14.09 6.29 7.76
N PRO A 211 14.16 6.52 6.43
CA PRO A 211 13.09 6.20 5.49
C PRO A 211 12.62 4.72 5.50
N ARG A 212 13.46 3.79 5.98
CA ARG A 212 13.14 2.36 6.05
C ARG A 212 12.05 1.99 7.08
N TYR A 213 11.58 2.95 7.89
CA TYR A 213 10.36 2.76 8.70
C TYR A 213 9.09 2.68 7.84
N LEU A 214 9.11 3.25 6.63
CA LEU A 214 8.00 3.17 5.68
C LEU A 214 8.30 2.24 4.50
N VAL A 215 9.56 2.07 4.11
CA VAL A 215 9.93 1.25 2.95
C VAL A 215 10.79 0.06 3.34
N SER A 216 10.37 -1.15 2.97
CA SER A 216 11.18 -2.35 3.14
C SER A 216 12.32 -2.41 2.12
N SER A 217 13.27 -3.34 2.25
CA SER A 217 14.40 -3.49 1.32
C SER A 217 14.00 -3.79 -0.13
N GLY A 218 12.78 -4.26 -0.37
CA GLY A 218 12.27 -4.55 -1.72
C GLY A 218 11.30 -3.50 -2.23
N ASP A 219 11.44 -2.24 -1.82
CA ASP A 219 10.59 -1.10 -2.23
C ASP A 219 9.08 -1.36 -2.09
N THR A 220 8.73 -2.06 -1.02
CA THR A 220 7.33 -2.34 -0.62
C THR A 220 7.04 -1.73 0.75
N PRO A 221 5.76 -1.47 1.09
CA PRO A 221 5.40 -0.93 2.39
C PRO A 221 5.98 -1.75 3.55
N ALA A 222 6.60 -1.07 4.51
CA ALA A 222 7.15 -1.69 5.69
C ALA A 222 6.05 -2.37 6.51
N ILE A 223 6.32 -3.60 6.95
CA ILE A 223 5.39 -4.41 7.73
C ILE A 223 5.58 -4.08 9.22
N LEU A 224 4.55 -3.47 9.82
CA LEU A 224 4.55 -3.08 11.23
C LEU A 224 3.95 -4.16 12.15
N GLN A 225 3.20 -5.11 11.58
CA GLN A 225 2.65 -6.25 12.30
C GLN A 225 2.75 -7.51 11.45
N GLU A 226 3.73 -8.36 11.74
CA GLU A 226 4.12 -9.52 10.91
C GLU A 226 2.97 -10.53 10.69
N GLY A 227 2.17 -10.82 11.72
CA GLY A 227 1.11 -11.84 11.63
C GLY A 227 0.07 -11.57 10.52
N PHE A 228 -0.52 -10.38 10.51
CA PHE A 228 -1.49 -9.96 9.48
C PHE A 228 -0.86 -9.14 8.35
N ARG A 229 0.45 -8.90 8.42
CA ARG A 229 1.23 -8.05 7.51
C ARG A 229 0.68 -6.62 7.39
N TYR A 230 0.28 -6.00 8.50
CA TYR A 230 -0.20 -4.62 8.46
C TYR A 230 0.93 -3.65 8.16
N ASN A 231 0.72 -2.80 7.16
CA ASN A 231 1.51 -1.60 6.93
C ASN A 231 1.02 -0.43 7.83
N ALA A 232 1.66 0.73 7.72
CA ALA A 232 1.29 1.92 8.48
C ALA A 232 -0.17 2.38 8.26
N LEU A 233 -0.69 2.29 7.03
CA LEU A 233 -2.06 2.72 6.71
C LEU A 233 -3.11 1.78 7.30
N HIS A 234 -2.90 0.46 7.24
CA HIS A 234 -3.80 -0.49 7.91
C HIS A 234 -3.93 -0.16 9.40
N VAL A 235 -2.80 0.11 10.08
CA VAL A 235 -2.78 0.47 11.50
C VAL A 235 -3.50 1.79 11.73
N ALA A 236 -3.18 2.84 10.97
CA ALA A 236 -3.77 4.16 11.11
C ALA A 236 -5.28 4.16 10.86
N CYS A 237 -5.75 3.48 9.80
CA CYS A 237 -7.17 3.33 9.50
C CYS A 237 -7.91 2.53 10.56
N ARG A 238 -7.31 1.47 11.10
CA ARG A 238 -7.89 0.67 12.19
C ARG A 238 -8.10 1.48 13.46
N THR A 239 -7.19 2.41 13.77
CA THR A 239 -7.24 3.23 15.00
C THR A 239 -7.79 4.64 14.78
N ASN A 240 -8.39 4.92 13.64
CA ASN A 240 -8.92 6.24 13.25
C ASN A 240 -7.91 7.39 13.43
N LYS A 241 -6.75 7.29 12.76
CA LYS A 241 -5.65 8.28 12.85
C LYS A 241 -5.40 8.96 11.50
N PRO A 242 -6.27 9.88 11.06
CA PRO A 242 -6.19 10.47 9.72
C PRO A 242 -4.92 11.27 9.46
N LYS A 243 -4.40 12.01 10.45
CA LYS A 243 -3.14 12.76 10.32
C LYS A 243 -1.95 11.87 9.96
N PHE A 244 -1.97 10.60 10.39
CA PHE A 244 -0.92 9.63 10.04
C PHE A 244 -1.13 9.10 8.62
N VAL A 245 -2.37 8.90 8.19
CA VAL A 245 -2.69 8.52 6.79
C VAL A 245 -2.16 9.60 5.84
N GLU A 246 -2.49 10.85 6.11
CA GLU A 246 -2.02 12.01 5.36
C GLU A 246 -0.49 12.10 5.33
N LYS A 247 0.17 12.07 6.49
CA LYS A 247 1.63 12.17 6.58
C LYS A 247 2.34 11.02 5.85
N VAL A 248 1.85 9.79 5.95
CA VAL A 248 2.42 8.64 5.22
C VAL A 248 2.32 8.86 3.72
N LEU A 249 1.12 9.14 3.21
CA LEU A 249 0.86 9.31 1.77
C LEU A 249 1.64 10.50 1.21
N ALA A 250 1.64 11.64 1.91
CA ALA A 250 2.39 12.83 1.52
C ALA A 250 3.89 12.56 1.45
N THR A 251 4.45 11.76 2.37
CA THR A 251 5.88 11.44 2.40
C THR A 251 6.26 10.49 1.26
N VAL A 252 5.50 9.41 1.05
CA VAL A 252 5.84 8.41 0.02
C VAL A 252 5.58 8.91 -1.41
N ALA A 253 4.76 9.94 -1.57
CA ALA A 253 4.50 10.59 -2.85
C ALA A 253 5.65 11.50 -3.32
N GLN A 254 6.52 11.97 -2.42
CA GLN A 254 7.66 12.83 -2.78
C GLN A 254 8.77 12.02 -3.48
N ALA A 255 9.31 12.55 -4.58
CA ALA A 255 10.44 11.92 -5.27
C ALA A 255 11.74 12.05 -4.46
N GLU A 256 11.89 13.16 -3.71
CA GLU A 256 13.02 13.46 -2.84
C GLU A 256 13.18 12.39 -1.74
N PHE A 257 12.08 11.77 -1.32
CA PHE A 257 12.10 10.67 -0.37
C PHE A 257 12.88 9.46 -0.90
N PHE A 258 12.74 9.16 -2.20
CA PHE A 258 13.47 8.08 -2.85
C PHE A 258 14.89 8.48 -3.23
N GLN A 259 15.14 9.73 -3.59
CA GLN A 259 16.50 10.24 -3.77
C GLN A 259 17.32 10.14 -2.47
N LYS A 260 16.69 10.27 -1.30
CA LYS A 260 17.36 10.01 -0.02
C LYS A 260 17.73 8.53 0.14
N LEU A 261 16.82 7.61 -0.18
CA LEU A 261 17.05 6.16 -0.11
C LEU A 261 18.10 5.67 -1.13
N TYR A 262 18.14 6.30 -2.30
CA TYR A 262 18.98 5.97 -3.44
C TYR A 262 19.52 7.26 -4.08
N PRO A 263 20.63 7.82 -3.56
CA PRO A 263 21.16 9.11 -4.05
C PRO A 263 21.66 9.10 -5.49
N ASP A 264 22.00 7.92 -6.01
CA ASP A 264 22.54 7.75 -7.36
C ASP A 264 21.44 7.61 -8.43
N ASP A 265 20.16 7.55 -8.05
CA ASP A 265 19.04 7.37 -8.98
C ASP A 265 18.65 8.65 -9.71
N ALA A 266 18.24 8.49 -10.98
CA ALA A 266 17.61 9.57 -11.74
C ALA A 266 16.25 9.95 -11.14
N LEU A 267 15.89 11.23 -11.23
CA LEU A 267 14.61 11.76 -10.72
C LEU A 267 13.40 10.98 -11.28
N GLU A 268 13.41 10.64 -12.56
CA GLU A 268 12.34 9.86 -13.21
C GLU A 268 12.17 8.46 -12.59
N SER A 269 13.28 7.81 -12.20
CA SER A 269 13.25 6.51 -11.50
C SER A 269 12.71 6.67 -10.08
N SER A 270 13.04 7.75 -9.39
CA SER A 270 12.48 8.08 -8.07
C SER A 270 10.97 8.33 -8.15
N GLU A 271 10.48 9.03 -9.18
CA GLU A 271 9.05 9.27 -9.43
C GLU A 271 8.29 7.98 -9.75
N ARG A 272 8.88 7.08 -10.55
CA ARG A 272 8.30 5.75 -10.80
C ARG A 272 8.17 4.95 -9.51
N ARG A 273 9.21 4.95 -8.66
CA ARG A 273 9.18 4.25 -7.36
C ARG A 273 8.20 4.87 -6.38
N SER A 274 8.09 6.21 -6.34
CA SER A 274 7.09 6.89 -5.49
C SER A 274 5.66 6.55 -5.92
N THR A 275 5.39 6.59 -7.22
CA THR A 275 4.10 6.18 -7.81
C THR A 275 3.75 4.74 -7.45
N TYR A 276 4.72 3.83 -7.62
CA TYR A 276 4.53 2.40 -7.32
C TYR A 276 4.30 2.14 -5.83
N LEU A 277 5.11 2.74 -4.95
CA LEU A 277 4.95 2.57 -3.51
C LEU A 277 3.64 3.17 -3.00
N LEU A 278 3.21 4.30 -3.56
CA LEU A 278 1.92 4.93 -3.24
C LEU A 278 0.76 3.99 -3.57
N ASP A 279 0.75 3.39 -4.77
CA ASP A 279 -0.23 2.37 -5.16
C ASP A 279 -0.24 1.19 -4.16
N LEU A 280 0.94 0.67 -3.82
CA LEU A 280 1.05 -0.40 -2.85
C LEU A 280 0.49 0.00 -1.48
N TYR A 281 0.76 1.20 -1.00
CA TYR A 281 0.21 1.65 0.28
C TYR A 281 -1.32 1.72 0.24
N LEU A 282 -1.91 2.23 -0.84
CA LEU A 282 -3.35 2.37 -1.00
C LEU A 282 -4.07 1.02 -1.19
N ASN A 283 -3.45 0.10 -1.93
CA ASN A 283 -4.14 -1.06 -2.49
C ASN A 283 -3.63 -2.42 -2.00
N THR A 284 -2.52 -2.49 -1.27
CA THR A 284 -2.05 -3.78 -0.71
C THR A 284 -3.02 -4.26 0.37
N PRO A 285 -3.63 -5.45 0.22
CA PRO A 285 -4.51 -6.00 1.23
C PRO A 285 -3.74 -6.64 2.39
N ASP A 286 -4.40 -6.81 3.52
CA ASP A 286 -3.87 -7.58 4.63
C ASP A 286 -3.81 -9.09 4.32
N LYS A 287 -2.94 -9.83 5.03
CA LYS A 287 -2.82 -11.28 4.85
C LYS A 287 -4.04 -12.06 5.38
N GLY A 288 -4.78 -11.50 6.33
CA GLY A 288 -5.85 -12.21 7.03
C GLY A 288 -7.14 -12.28 6.23
N LEU A 289 -7.78 -11.14 6.00
CA LEU A 289 -9.10 -11.06 5.35
C LEU A 289 -9.04 -10.52 3.92
N ASN A 290 -7.84 -10.27 3.40
CA ASN A 290 -7.62 -9.64 2.11
C ASN A 290 -8.27 -8.24 2.02
N GLU A 291 -8.27 -7.51 3.13
CA GLU A 291 -8.84 -6.17 3.26
C GLU A 291 -7.77 -5.11 3.04
N THR A 292 -8.05 -4.16 2.15
CA THR A 292 -7.20 -2.97 1.92
C THR A 292 -7.33 -1.96 3.05
N PRO A 293 -6.43 -0.96 3.15
CA PRO A 293 -6.61 0.16 4.10
C PRO A 293 -7.95 0.86 3.97
N LEU A 294 -8.52 0.93 2.76
CA LEU A 294 -9.86 1.49 2.53
C LEU A 294 -10.95 0.62 3.18
N HIS A 295 -10.87 -0.72 3.08
CA HIS A 295 -11.78 -1.61 3.83
C HIS A 295 -11.69 -1.37 5.34
N PHE A 296 -10.47 -1.20 5.88
CA PHE A 296 -10.28 -0.91 7.30
C PHE A 296 -10.94 0.42 7.70
N ALA A 297 -10.73 1.47 6.92
CA ALA A 297 -11.32 2.78 7.19
C ALA A 297 -12.85 2.72 7.14
N SER A 298 -13.43 2.12 6.10
CA SER A 298 -14.89 1.97 5.94
C SER A 298 -15.50 1.11 7.05
N LYS A 299 -14.87 -0.03 7.37
CA LYS A 299 -15.33 -0.98 8.40
C LYS A 299 -15.41 -0.36 9.80
N HIS A 300 -14.43 0.46 10.16
CA HIS A 300 -14.39 1.14 11.44
C HIS A 300 -15.10 2.51 11.42
N GLY A 301 -15.64 2.91 10.26
CA GLY A 301 -16.35 4.17 10.09
C GLY A 301 -15.46 5.41 10.27
N CYS A 302 -14.21 5.33 9.82
CA CYS A 302 -13.23 6.42 9.91
C CYS A 302 -13.41 7.38 8.72
N VAL A 303 -14.40 8.27 8.79
CA VAL A 303 -14.78 9.21 7.71
C VAL A 303 -13.57 9.94 7.14
N GLU A 304 -12.74 10.51 8.02
CA GLU A 304 -11.57 11.28 7.63
C GLU A 304 -10.55 10.45 6.85
N CYS A 305 -10.27 9.24 7.33
CA CYS A 305 -9.35 8.32 6.64
C CYS A 305 -9.91 7.92 5.27
N VAL A 306 -11.22 7.63 5.18
CA VAL A 306 -11.87 7.34 3.89
C VAL A 306 -11.70 8.52 2.95
N ARG A 307 -11.97 9.74 3.42
CA ARG A 307 -11.86 10.95 2.61
C ARG A 307 -10.46 11.12 2.03
N ILE A 308 -9.43 11.09 2.89
CA ILE A 308 -8.02 11.22 2.46
C ILE A 308 -7.66 10.14 1.44
N LEU A 309 -8.01 8.87 1.69
CA LEU A 309 -7.71 7.78 0.75
C LEU A 309 -8.40 7.98 -0.60
N THR A 310 -9.68 8.39 -0.60
CA THR A 310 -10.46 8.60 -1.83
C THR A 310 -10.05 9.83 -2.63
N THR A 311 -9.24 10.73 -2.07
CA THR A 311 -8.64 11.86 -2.79
C THR A 311 -7.59 11.39 -3.81
N TYR A 312 -6.96 10.23 -3.58
CA TYR A 312 -5.99 9.66 -4.51
C TYR A 312 -6.69 8.81 -5.57
N SER A 313 -6.54 9.17 -6.84
CA SER A 313 -7.10 8.40 -7.97
C SER A 313 -6.58 6.97 -8.06
N ALA A 314 -5.36 6.71 -7.58
CA ALA A 314 -4.82 5.35 -7.52
C ALA A 314 -5.56 4.45 -6.50
N CYS A 315 -6.35 5.00 -5.57
CA CYS A 315 -7.04 4.19 -4.58
C CYS A 315 -8.20 3.40 -5.19
N ASP A 316 -8.10 2.07 -5.20
CA ASP A 316 -9.14 1.20 -5.75
C ASP A 316 -10.31 1.05 -4.76
N LYS A 317 -11.45 1.67 -5.12
CA LYS A 317 -12.71 1.59 -4.35
C LYS A 317 -13.49 0.31 -4.60
N SER A 318 -13.11 -0.49 -5.59
CA SER A 318 -13.87 -1.63 -6.09
C SER A 318 -13.30 -2.99 -5.67
N ARG A 319 -12.09 -3.01 -5.10
CA ARG A 319 -11.40 -4.24 -4.69
C ARG A 319 -12.23 -5.06 -3.69
N ASN A 320 -12.25 -6.37 -3.88
CA ASN A 320 -12.99 -7.28 -3.01
C ASN A 320 -12.08 -7.92 -1.94
N ASN A 321 -12.63 -8.09 -0.74
CA ASN A 321 -12.01 -8.88 0.32
C ASN A 321 -12.25 -10.40 0.13
N LYS A 322 -11.80 -11.23 1.08
CA LYS A 322 -11.98 -12.70 1.06
C LYS A 322 -13.45 -13.15 1.01
N TYR A 323 -14.38 -12.30 1.46
CA TYR A 323 -15.81 -12.54 1.43
C TYR A 323 -16.50 -11.93 0.20
N SER A 324 -15.72 -11.53 -0.81
CA SER A 324 -16.20 -10.85 -2.02
C SER A 324 -16.89 -9.51 -1.76
N GLN A 325 -16.65 -8.89 -0.61
CA GLN A 325 -17.24 -7.59 -0.24
C GLN A 325 -16.32 -6.45 -0.64
N LYS A 326 -16.90 -5.36 -1.13
CA LYS A 326 -16.22 -4.09 -1.40
C LYS A 326 -16.11 -3.24 -0.12
N PRO A 327 -15.29 -2.19 -0.10
CA PRO A 327 -15.27 -1.22 1.00
C PRO A 327 -16.66 -0.61 1.28
N SER A 328 -17.50 -0.44 0.24
CA SER A 328 -18.88 0.05 0.35
C SER A 328 -19.81 -0.91 1.10
N ASP A 329 -19.50 -2.20 1.10
CA ASP A 329 -20.40 -3.23 1.63
C ASP A 329 -20.13 -3.48 3.12
N VAL A 330 -18.95 -3.09 3.61
CA VAL A 330 -18.51 -3.31 5.01
C VAL A 330 -18.62 -2.06 5.88
N ILE A 331 -19.21 -0.97 5.37
CA ILE A 331 -19.31 0.33 6.05
C ILE A 331 -19.89 0.17 7.47
N CYS A 332 -19.17 0.71 8.45
CA CYS A 332 -19.57 0.74 9.86
C CYS A 332 -19.93 -0.65 10.44
N SER A 333 -19.41 -1.74 9.87
CA SER A 333 -19.69 -3.11 10.37
C SER A 333 -19.04 -3.39 11.73
N ARG A 334 -18.00 -2.64 12.12
CA ARG A 334 -17.34 -2.73 13.44
C ARG A 334 -17.55 -1.51 14.34
N MET A 335 -18.32 -0.53 13.88
CA MET A 335 -18.65 0.68 14.63
C MET A 335 -19.80 0.41 15.60
N LYS A 336 -19.70 0.94 16.84
CA LYS A 336 -20.71 0.75 17.88
C LYS A 336 -21.75 1.88 17.92
N ASP A 337 -21.33 3.13 17.67
CA ASP A 337 -22.15 4.34 17.85
C ASP A 337 -22.31 5.13 16.54
N ASN A 338 -23.34 5.98 16.42
CA ASN A 338 -23.55 6.93 15.31
C ASN A 338 -23.54 6.35 13.88
N LYS A 339 -23.88 5.06 13.73
CA LYS A 339 -23.79 4.32 12.47
C LYS A 339 -24.53 4.97 11.28
N SER A 340 -25.74 5.51 11.49
CA SER A 340 -26.59 5.98 10.39
C SER A 340 -25.96 7.15 9.62
N LYS A 341 -25.59 8.24 10.31
CA LYS A 341 -25.00 9.43 9.68
C LYS A 341 -23.62 9.13 9.06
N VAL A 342 -22.77 8.43 9.80
CA VAL A 342 -21.41 8.10 9.34
C VAL A 342 -21.45 7.13 8.15
N SER A 343 -22.40 6.19 8.14
CA SER A 343 -22.55 5.26 7.03
C SER A 343 -22.99 5.95 5.74
N GLU A 344 -23.88 6.94 5.83
CA GLU A 344 -24.30 7.73 4.68
C GLU A 344 -23.13 8.56 4.12
N GLU A 345 -22.39 9.25 5.00
CA GLU A 345 -21.24 10.06 4.61
C GLU A 345 -20.13 9.24 3.93
N ILE A 346 -19.76 8.09 4.51
CA ILE A 346 -18.79 7.17 3.91
C ILE A 346 -19.31 6.60 2.59
N GLY A 347 -20.61 6.30 2.50
CA GLY A 347 -21.24 5.84 1.28
C GLY A 347 -21.08 6.84 0.13
N ILE A 348 -21.24 8.14 0.41
CA ILE A 348 -21.04 9.22 -0.56
C ILE A 348 -19.57 9.32 -0.99
N LEU A 349 -18.61 9.18 -0.07
CA LEU A 349 -17.17 9.24 -0.38
C LEU A 349 -16.69 8.06 -1.25
N LEU A 350 -17.23 6.87 -0.99
CA LEU A 350 -16.89 5.65 -1.73
C LEU A 350 -17.61 5.55 -3.07
N GLY A 351 -18.76 6.19 -3.21
CA GLY A 351 -19.51 6.26 -4.46
C GLY A 351 -18.84 7.10 -5.54
N GLU A 352 -19.49 7.16 -6.69
CA GLU A 352 -19.15 8.13 -7.72
C GLU A 352 -19.54 9.53 -7.25
N GLN A 353 -18.57 10.44 -7.24
CA GLN A 353 -18.79 11.83 -6.88
C GLN A 353 -19.10 12.63 -8.14
N TYR A 354 -20.30 13.19 -8.17
CA TYR A 354 -20.75 14.11 -9.20
C TYR A 354 -20.74 15.53 -8.67
N TYR A 355 -20.58 16.46 -9.60
CA TYR A 355 -20.60 17.89 -9.39
C TYR A 355 -21.47 18.52 -10.47
N VAL A 356 -22.18 19.58 -10.12
CA VAL A 356 -22.95 20.38 -11.07
C VAL A 356 -22.25 21.73 -11.23
N PRO A 357 -21.56 21.98 -12.36
CA PRO A 357 -20.80 23.21 -12.56
C PRO A 357 -21.69 24.37 -13.02
N LEU A 358 -21.29 25.58 -12.64
CA LEU A 358 -21.77 26.84 -13.17
C LEU A 358 -20.75 27.36 -14.18
N LEU A 359 -21.21 27.53 -15.41
CA LEU A 359 -20.39 27.90 -16.56
C LEU A 359 -20.63 29.35 -16.95
N ARG A 360 -19.55 30.10 -17.14
CA ARG A 360 -19.59 31.49 -17.61
C ARG A 360 -18.49 31.80 -18.58
N ASP A 361 -18.79 32.77 -19.43
CA ASP A 361 -17.84 33.37 -20.35
C ASP A 361 -17.14 34.55 -19.67
N ASP A 362 -15.83 34.71 -19.89
CA ASP A 362 -15.05 35.80 -19.27
C ASP A 362 -15.47 37.16 -19.83
N ASP A 363 -15.83 37.20 -21.12
CA ASP A 363 -16.23 38.42 -21.80
C ASP A 363 -17.72 38.75 -21.57
N HIS A 364 -18.42 37.96 -20.73
CA HIS A 364 -19.84 38.11 -20.44
C HIS A 364 -20.73 38.17 -21.70
N CYS A 365 -20.23 37.66 -22.83
CA CYS A 365 -20.92 37.70 -24.11
C CYS A 365 -21.97 36.58 -24.20
N LEU A 366 -21.81 35.53 -23.39
CA LEU A 366 -22.80 34.46 -23.23
C LEU A 366 -23.54 34.58 -21.90
N LEU A 367 -24.82 34.19 -21.91
CA LEU A 367 -25.58 34.02 -20.68
C LEU A 367 -24.95 32.91 -19.84
N PRO A 368 -24.89 33.06 -18.50
CA PRO A 368 -24.35 32.04 -17.62
C PRO A 368 -25.25 30.79 -17.64
N GLN A 369 -24.63 29.61 -17.65
CA GLN A 369 -25.32 28.33 -17.82
C GLN A 369 -25.01 27.36 -16.69
N VAL A 370 -26.01 26.59 -16.27
CA VAL A 370 -25.79 25.43 -15.41
C VAL A 370 -25.36 24.28 -16.31
N GLY A 371 -24.15 23.78 -16.10
CA GLY A 371 -23.60 22.63 -16.83
C GLY A 371 -24.22 21.32 -16.35
N ASN A 372 -24.11 20.28 -17.19
CA ASN A 372 -24.61 18.95 -16.85
C ASN A 372 -23.81 18.35 -15.68
N PRO A 373 -24.42 17.44 -14.89
CA PRO A 373 -23.69 16.70 -13.85
C PRO A 373 -22.46 16.02 -14.44
N TRP A 374 -21.34 16.20 -13.77
CA TRP A 374 -20.04 15.70 -14.22
C TRP A 374 -19.32 15.01 -13.07
N SER A 375 -18.55 13.98 -13.38
CA SER A 375 -17.67 13.30 -12.43
C SER A 375 -16.22 13.49 -12.85
N LEU A 376 -15.38 13.83 -11.87
CA LEU A 376 -13.93 13.93 -12.03
C LEU A 376 -13.33 12.54 -12.31
N LYS A 377 -13.16 12.16 -13.58
CA LYS A 377 -12.31 11.03 -13.97
C LYS A 377 -10.92 11.59 -14.28
N LEU A 378 -9.98 11.39 -13.35
CA LEU A 378 -8.59 11.83 -13.47
C LEU A 378 -7.83 11.01 -14.51
N GLU A 379 -7.03 11.68 -15.34
CA GLU A 379 -6.11 11.04 -16.29
C GLU A 379 -4.76 10.67 -15.64
N SER A 380 -4.41 11.24 -14.47
CA SER A 380 -3.15 10.99 -13.77
C SER A 380 -3.36 10.31 -12.39
N PRO A 381 -2.72 9.16 -12.10
CA PRO A 381 -2.98 8.35 -10.90
C PRO A 381 -2.43 8.93 -9.58
N THR A 382 -1.48 9.88 -9.63
CA THR A 382 -0.64 10.29 -8.49
C THR A 382 -0.97 11.66 -7.88
N SER A 383 -1.71 12.53 -8.58
CA SER A 383 -1.91 13.90 -8.13
C SER A 383 -3.28 14.09 -7.43
N PRO A 384 -3.34 14.82 -6.30
CA PRO A 384 -4.61 15.31 -5.77
C PRO A 384 -5.27 16.24 -6.79
N ILE A 385 -6.60 16.37 -6.74
CA ILE A 385 -7.38 17.26 -7.63
C ILE A 385 -6.79 18.68 -7.55
N THR A 386 -6.17 19.14 -8.64
CA THR A 386 -5.61 20.50 -8.74
C THR A 386 -6.63 21.47 -9.33
N GLN A 387 -6.65 22.68 -8.78
CA GLN A 387 -7.54 23.78 -9.16
C GLN A 387 -7.55 24.08 -10.67
N ASP A 388 -6.41 23.90 -11.34
CA ASP A 388 -6.23 24.15 -12.77
C ASP A 388 -7.07 23.23 -13.65
N GLN A 389 -7.39 22.01 -13.19
CA GLN A 389 -8.24 21.06 -13.94
C GLN A 389 -9.72 21.46 -13.96
N LEU A 390 -10.17 22.34 -13.05
CA LEU A 390 -11.55 22.85 -13.02
C LEU A 390 -11.72 24.12 -13.88
N LEU A 391 -10.62 24.81 -14.21
CA LEU A 391 -10.63 26.04 -15.01
C LEU A 391 -10.46 25.77 -16.52
N THR A 392 -10.23 24.53 -16.94
CA THR A 392 -10.15 24.16 -18.35
C THR A 392 -11.50 24.40 -19.06
N PRO A 393 -11.53 24.96 -20.28
CA PRO A 393 -12.76 25.24 -21.01
C PRO A 393 -13.65 23.98 -21.16
N PHE A 394 -14.93 24.09 -20.81
CA PHE A 394 -15.89 23.02 -21.05
C PHE A 394 -16.31 23.06 -22.53
N HIS A 395 -15.78 22.14 -23.34
CA HIS A 395 -16.20 22.00 -24.73
C HIS A 395 -17.57 21.32 -24.80
N THR A 396 -18.62 22.10 -25.02
CA THR A 396 -19.90 21.55 -25.47
C THR A 396 -19.72 21.02 -26.89
N SER A 397 -19.78 19.69 -27.03
CA SER A 397 -19.81 18.93 -28.29
C SER A 397 -18.60 19.03 -29.22
N GLY A 398 -17.71 18.03 -29.16
CA GLY A 398 -17.11 17.32 -30.30
C GLY A 398 -16.44 18.10 -31.44
N THR A 399 -16.16 19.38 -31.30
CA THR A 399 -15.53 20.20 -32.34
C THR A 399 -14.21 20.79 -31.83
N PRO A 400 -13.13 20.74 -32.63
CA PRO A 400 -11.84 21.26 -32.23
C PRO A 400 -11.90 22.78 -32.01
N ALA A 401 -11.09 23.26 -31.07
CA ALA A 401 -11.04 24.64 -30.61
C ALA A 401 -10.88 25.63 -31.78
N SER A 402 -11.95 26.37 -32.07
CA SER A 402 -11.83 27.62 -32.82
C SER A 402 -11.33 28.70 -31.85
N LEU A 403 -10.29 29.42 -32.23
CA LEU A 403 -9.72 30.56 -31.49
C LEU A 403 -10.70 31.75 -31.31
N ILE A 404 -11.92 31.63 -31.84
CA ILE A 404 -12.95 32.67 -31.89
C ILE A 404 -14.23 32.21 -31.14
N SER A 405 -14.27 30.98 -30.62
CA SER A 405 -15.44 30.48 -29.90
C SER A 405 -15.39 30.88 -28.42
N PRO A 406 -16.45 31.47 -27.86
CA PRO A 406 -16.51 31.85 -26.44
C PRO A 406 -16.27 30.61 -25.55
N SER A 407 -15.27 30.72 -24.66
CA SER A 407 -14.86 29.62 -23.79
C SER A 407 -15.59 29.72 -22.46
N LEU A 408 -16.58 28.86 -22.25
CA LEU A 408 -17.24 28.73 -20.95
C LEU A 408 -16.28 28.08 -19.94
N LYS A 409 -16.01 28.81 -18.85
CA LYS A 409 -15.20 28.38 -17.71
C LYS A 409 -16.07 28.13 -16.49
N VAL A 410 -15.63 27.24 -15.60
CA VAL A 410 -16.31 27.01 -14.32
C VAL A 410 -16.10 28.22 -13.43
N ARG A 411 -17.18 28.83 -12.96
CA ARG A 411 -17.18 29.92 -11.97
C ARG A 411 -17.73 29.51 -10.61
N GLY A 412 -18.29 28.31 -10.53
CA GLY A 412 -18.65 27.65 -9.28
C GLY A 412 -19.16 26.26 -9.54
N TYR A 413 -19.32 25.45 -8.50
CA TYR A 413 -19.88 24.11 -8.61
C TYR A 413 -20.55 23.70 -7.30
N ALA A 414 -21.56 22.84 -7.42
CA ALA A 414 -22.21 22.19 -6.30
C ALA A 414 -21.80 20.71 -6.24
N GLY A 415 -21.42 20.22 -5.07
CA GLY A 415 -21.01 18.84 -4.83
C GLY A 415 -20.02 18.73 -3.66
N PRO A 416 -19.46 17.54 -3.39
CA PRO A 416 -19.73 16.26 -4.04
C PRO A 416 -21.15 15.74 -3.73
N MET A 417 -21.71 14.96 -4.66
CA MET A 417 -23.06 14.38 -4.56
C MET A 417 -23.14 13.06 -5.31
N SER A 418 -24.12 12.22 -5.01
CA SER A 418 -24.36 10.98 -5.76
C SER A 418 -24.87 11.29 -7.18
N PRO A 419 -24.77 10.36 -8.14
CA PRO A 419 -25.24 10.58 -9.51
C PRO A 419 -26.73 10.98 -9.57
N THR A 420 -27.56 10.36 -8.74
CA THR A 420 -29.00 10.64 -8.67
C THR A 420 -29.29 11.99 -8.03
N GLN A 421 -28.56 12.33 -6.96
CA GLN A 421 -28.68 13.63 -6.30
C GLN A 421 -28.24 14.76 -7.24
N ALA A 422 -27.20 14.53 -8.06
CA ALA A 422 -26.71 15.48 -9.03
C ALA A 422 -27.68 15.77 -10.16
N GLU A 423 -28.33 14.74 -10.69
CA GLU A 423 -29.36 14.94 -11.71
C GLU A 423 -30.56 15.72 -11.16
N VAL A 424 -30.98 15.41 -9.92
CA VAL A 424 -32.05 16.15 -9.24
C VAL A 424 -31.65 17.60 -9.01
N PHE A 425 -30.41 17.84 -8.55
CA PHE A 425 -29.89 19.19 -8.29
C PHE A 425 -29.79 20.02 -9.57
N HIS A 426 -29.21 19.46 -10.63
CA HIS A 426 -29.09 20.08 -11.95
C HIS A 426 -30.46 20.47 -12.51
N ARG A 427 -31.44 19.55 -12.47
CA ARG A 427 -32.80 19.83 -12.93
C ARG A 427 -33.47 20.95 -12.14
N LEU A 428 -33.34 20.95 -10.82
CA LEU A 428 -33.89 22.01 -9.97
C LEU A 428 -33.24 23.36 -10.28
N TRP A 429 -31.91 23.41 -10.37
CA TRP A 429 -31.18 24.64 -10.64
C TRP A 429 -31.52 25.19 -12.03
N ARG A 430 -31.54 24.34 -13.07
CA ARG A 430 -31.95 24.72 -14.42
C ARG A 430 -33.37 25.27 -14.44
N ASN A 431 -34.33 24.58 -13.82
CA ASN A 431 -35.73 25.02 -13.78
C ASN A 431 -35.89 26.38 -13.07
N ILE A 432 -35.21 26.59 -11.94
CA ILE A 432 -35.21 27.87 -11.23
C ILE A 432 -34.63 28.99 -12.09
N SER A 433 -33.68 28.67 -12.99
CA SER A 433 -32.98 29.62 -13.84
C SER A 433 -33.75 30.00 -15.11
N THR A 434 -34.60 29.10 -15.62
CA THR A 434 -35.36 29.27 -16.88
C THR A 434 -36.81 29.68 -16.67
N SER A 435 -37.35 29.56 -15.44
CA SER A 435 -38.73 29.94 -15.13
C SER A 435 -38.93 31.45 -15.30
N SER A 436 -39.65 31.84 -16.36
CA SER A 436 -40.16 33.21 -16.50
C SER A 436 -41.19 33.47 -15.40
N PRO A 437 -41.22 34.66 -14.77
CA PRO A 437 -42.16 34.97 -13.70
C PRO A 437 -43.58 35.01 -14.26
N THR A 438 -44.30 33.88 -14.20
CA THR A 438 -45.76 33.88 -14.41
C THR A 438 -46.43 34.53 -13.22
N HIS A 439 -47.50 35.30 -13.49
CA HIS A 439 -48.21 36.22 -12.60
C HIS A 439 -48.70 35.66 -11.25
N GLN A 440 -48.55 34.34 -11.00
CA GLN A 440 -49.08 33.66 -9.83
C GLN A 440 -48.01 33.15 -8.85
N SER A 441 -46.71 33.14 -9.19
CA SER A 441 -45.68 32.78 -8.20
C SER A 441 -44.93 34.01 -7.70
N LYS A 442 -45.25 34.45 -6.48
CA LYS A 442 -44.44 35.41 -5.69
C LYS A 442 -43.12 34.77 -5.25
N ASN A 443 -42.37 34.14 -6.15
CA ASN A 443 -41.10 33.55 -5.80
C ASN A 443 -40.03 34.64 -5.84
N ARG A 444 -39.61 35.09 -4.64
CA ARG A 444 -38.43 35.94 -4.37
C ARG A 444 -37.12 35.49 -5.05
N ILE A 445 -37.14 34.33 -5.71
CA ILE A 445 -36.01 33.61 -6.31
C ILE A 445 -35.81 34.04 -7.78
N ALA A 446 -36.88 34.22 -8.57
CA ALA A 446 -36.75 34.75 -9.94
C ALA A 446 -36.27 36.21 -9.95
N SER A 447 -36.64 36.98 -8.94
CA SER A 447 -36.13 38.33 -8.73
C SER A 447 -34.63 38.36 -8.42
N LEU A 448 -34.05 37.34 -7.78
CA LEU A 448 -32.59 37.33 -7.47
C LEU A 448 -31.74 37.26 -8.75
N ARG A 449 -32.20 36.56 -9.79
CA ARG A 449 -31.55 36.55 -11.11
C ARG A 449 -31.63 37.92 -11.79
N LEU A 450 -32.76 38.63 -11.63
CA LEU A 450 -32.96 39.96 -12.21
C LEU A 450 -32.26 41.09 -11.42
N THR A 451 -31.98 40.88 -10.13
CA THR A 451 -31.39 41.93 -9.26
C THR A 451 -29.86 42.00 -9.40
N ASP A 452 -29.22 40.92 -9.86
CA ASP A 452 -27.77 40.81 -9.94
C ASP A 452 -27.38 40.11 -11.24
N GLN A 453 -27.08 40.91 -12.27
CA GLN A 453 -26.69 40.43 -13.59
C GLN A 453 -25.34 39.70 -13.54
N GLU A 454 -24.48 40.04 -12.57
CA GLU A 454 -23.16 39.47 -12.41
C GLU A 454 -23.12 38.24 -11.51
N LYS A 455 -23.84 38.10 -10.40
CA LYS A 455 -23.74 36.93 -9.49
C LYS A 455 -25.10 36.32 -9.14
N GLY A 456 -26.15 36.67 -9.86
CA GLY A 456 -27.51 36.18 -9.60
C GLY A 456 -27.62 34.65 -9.66
N LEU A 457 -26.94 34.00 -10.61
CA LEU A 457 -27.01 32.54 -10.78
C LEU A 457 -26.21 31.78 -9.71
N GLU A 458 -25.07 32.34 -9.26
CA GLU A 458 -24.32 31.88 -8.09
C GLU A 458 -25.14 31.99 -6.81
N LYS A 459 -25.86 33.11 -6.63
CA LYS A 459 -26.71 33.31 -5.46
C LYS A 459 -27.83 32.27 -5.39
N LEU A 460 -28.40 31.92 -6.54
CA LEU A 460 -29.37 30.83 -6.68
C LEU A 460 -28.73 29.48 -6.36
N GLY A 461 -27.55 29.19 -6.93
CA GLY A 461 -26.80 27.97 -6.67
C GLY A 461 -26.45 27.79 -5.18
N ARG A 462 -25.91 28.83 -4.53
CA ARG A 462 -25.63 28.88 -3.08
C ARG A 462 -26.85 28.56 -2.24
N LYS A 463 -27.97 29.23 -2.55
CA LYS A 463 -29.21 29.03 -1.79
C LYS A 463 -29.74 27.62 -1.97
N LEU A 464 -29.75 27.11 -3.20
CA LEU A 464 -30.20 25.75 -3.50
C LEU A 464 -29.28 24.70 -2.85
N ALA A 465 -27.97 24.92 -2.85
CA ALA A 465 -26.99 24.07 -2.19
C ALA A 465 -27.24 24.02 -0.67
N ALA A 466 -27.46 25.16 -0.03
CA ALA A 466 -27.84 25.24 1.38
C ALA A 466 -29.18 24.52 1.67
N GLU A 467 -30.21 24.73 0.84
CA GLU A 467 -31.51 24.06 0.97
C GLU A 467 -31.43 22.54 0.79
N LYS A 468 -30.49 22.05 -0.01
CA LYS A 468 -30.27 20.61 -0.27
C LYS A 468 -29.18 19.98 0.59
N GLY A 469 -28.54 20.74 1.47
CA GLY A 469 -27.42 20.26 2.29
C GLY A 469 -26.22 19.81 1.46
N VAL A 470 -25.98 20.47 0.33
CA VAL A 470 -24.90 20.15 -0.61
C VAL A 470 -23.79 21.18 -0.49
N GLY A 471 -22.53 20.75 -0.64
CA GLY A 471 -21.39 21.65 -0.71
C GLY A 471 -21.46 22.60 -1.91
N TRP A 472 -21.10 23.86 -1.68
CA TRP A 472 -20.99 24.88 -2.73
C TRP A 472 -19.57 25.43 -2.73
N THR A 473 -18.98 25.58 -3.91
CA THR A 473 -17.69 26.26 -4.08
C THR A 473 -17.79 27.23 -5.24
N GLU A 474 -17.30 28.45 -5.09
CA GLU A 474 -17.29 29.45 -6.16
C GLU A 474 -15.90 30.03 -6.36
N TYR A 475 -15.60 30.38 -7.62
CA TYR A 475 -14.37 31.05 -7.96
C TYR A 475 -14.48 32.55 -7.67
N TRP A 476 -13.47 33.07 -6.99
CA TRP A 476 -13.35 34.48 -6.68
C TRP A 476 -12.13 35.06 -7.37
N ASP A 477 -12.33 35.92 -8.37
CA ASP A 477 -11.24 36.50 -9.17
C ASP A 477 -10.19 37.22 -8.31
N PHE A 478 -10.64 37.87 -7.22
CA PHE A 478 -9.74 38.57 -6.32
C PHE A 478 -8.89 37.65 -5.44
N LEU A 479 -9.33 36.41 -5.19
CA LEU A 479 -8.54 35.40 -4.50
C LEU A 479 -7.74 34.53 -5.47
N GLY A 480 -8.16 34.47 -6.74
CA GLY A 480 -7.61 33.54 -7.72
C GLY A 480 -7.91 32.08 -7.38
N GLU A 481 -8.89 31.81 -6.51
CA GLU A 481 -9.16 30.48 -5.97
C GLU A 481 -10.67 30.17 -5.86
N PHE A 482 -10.99 28.88 -6.01
CA PHE A 482 -12.29 28.32 -5.66
C PHE A 482 -12.42 28.19 -4.14
N THR A 483 -13.33 28.94 -3.54
CA THR A 483 -13.59 28.84 -2.11
C THR A 483 -15.05 29.13 -1.77
N ASN A 484 -15.49 28.60 -0.63
CA ASN A 484 -16.78 28.91 -0.06
C ASN A 484 -16.61 29.91 1.08
N LEU A 485 -16.91 31.19 0.85
CA LEU A 485 -16.78 32.23 1.88
C LEU A 485 -17.81 32.14 3.02
N SER A 486 -18.69 31.12 3.01
CA SER A 486 -19.57 30.82 4.15
C SER A 486 -18.97 29.83 5.14
N THR A 487 -17.82 29.21 4.83
CA THR A 487 -17.11 28.32 5.75
C THR A 487 -16.01 29.06 6.50
N ASP A 488 -15.62 28.55 7.66
CA ASP A 488 -14.51 29.12 8.46
C ASP A 488 -13.20 29.18 7.66
N GLU A 489 -12.92 28.15 6.86
CA GLU A 489 -11.74 28.11 5.99
C GLU A 489 -11.78 29.22 4.93
N GLY A 490 -12.93 29.43 4.27
CA GLY A 490 -13.07 30.49 3.28
C GLY A 490 -12.96 31.89 3.90
N LEU A 491 -13.50 32.06 5.12
CA LEU A 491 -13.36 33.31 5.86
C LEU A 491 -11.91 33.59 6.26
N LEU A 492 -11.13 32.57 6.63
CA LEU A 492 -9.70 32.72 6.91
C LEU A 492 -8.93 33.17 5.65
N LYS A 493 -9.22 32.58 4.48
CA LYS A 493 -8.63 33.00 3.21
C LYS A 493 -8.99 34.45 2.87
N LEU A 494 -10.25 34.84 3.08
CA LEU A 494 -10.71 36.21 2.88
C LEU A 494 -10.02 37.20 3.83
N ASP A 495 -9.92 36.87 5.12
CA ASP A 495 -9.25 37.70 6.12
C ASP A 495 -7.77 37.89 5.79
N ALA A 496 -7.07 36.83 5.38
CA ALA A 496 -5.69 36.90 4.92
C ALA A 496 -5.55 37.83 3.70
N TYR A 497 -6.44 37.70 2.71
CA TYR A 497 -6.45 38.58 1.54
C TYR A 497 -6.68 40.06 1.93
N LEU A 498 -7.68 40.33 2.79
CA LEU A 498 -8.00 41.69 3.23
C LEU A 498 -6.85 42.32 4.02
N LYS A 499 -6.20 41.55 4.90
CA LYS A 499 -4.99 41.99 5.63
C LYS A 499 -3.86 42.37 4.67
N ASN A 500 -3.59 41.55 3.66
CA ASN A 500 -2.56 41.82 2.67
C ASN A 500 -2.89 43.04 1.82
N LYS A 501 -4.14 43.15 1.36
CA LYS A 501 -4.60 44.31 0.59
C LYS A 501 -4.55 45.61 1.39
N PHE A 502 -4.88 45.55 2.68
CA PHE A 502 -4.76 46.70 3.59
C PHE A 502 -3.30 47.13 3.77
N LYS A 503 -2.39 46.17 3.98
CA LYS A 503 -0.93 46.46 4.03
C LYS A 503 -0.45 47.12 2.73
N GLN A 504 -0.88 46.62 1.58
CA GLN A 504 -0.52 47.18 0.28
C GLN A 504 -1.02 48.62 0.11
N LEU A 505 -2.29 48.90 0.45
CA LEU A 505 -2.85 50.24 0.35
C LEU A 505 -2.17 51.25 1.27
N LEU A 506 -1.76 50.83 2.48
CA LEU A 506 -1.00 51.69 3.39
C LEU A 506 0.41 52.00 2.87
N LEU A 507 1.04 51.04 2.19
CA LEU A 507 2.32 51.26 1.50
C LEU A 507 2.17 52.23 0.32
N GLU A 508 1.11 52.07 -0.49
CA GLU A 508 0.79 52.96 -1.62
C GLU A 508 0.45 54.40 -1.19
N ARG A 509 -0.13 54.58 0.00
CA ARG A 509 -0.43 55.90 0.58
C ARG A 509 0.75 56.54 1.32
N GLY A 510 1.87 55.84 1.46
CA GLY A 510 3.05 56.33 2.18
C GLY A 510 2.85 56.44 3.71
N GLU A 511 1.83 55.80 4.26
CA GLU A 511 1.51 55.82 5.71
C GLU A 511 2.21 54.70 6.49
N LEU A 512 2.82 53.73 5.80
CA LEU A 512 3.74 52.74 6.36
C LEU A 512 5.12 52.92 5.73
N ASP A 513 6.12 53.24 6.54
CA ASP A 513 7.52 53.18 6.10
C ASP A 513 7.84 51.72 5.72
N ALA A 514 8.40 51.50 4.53
CA ALA A 514 8.72 50.17 4.00
C ALA A 514 9.61 49.37 4.98
N SER A 515 10.38 50.09 5.81
CA SER A 515 11.22 49.53 6.88
C SER A 515 10.41 48.89 8.03
N TYR A 516 9.22 49.38 8.35
CA TYR A 516 8.36 48.87 9.43
C TYR A 516 7.62 47.60 9.00
N VAL A 517 7.16 47.54 7.75
CA VAL A 517 6.52 46.34 7.17
C VAL A 517 7.52 45.20 7.03
N ALA A 518 8.75 45.50 6.61
CA ALA A 518 9.82 44.52 6.51
C ALA A 518 10.21 43.93 7.88
N ARG A 519 10.22 44.73 8.96
CA ARG A 519 10.52 44.23 10.32
C ARG A 519 9.45 43.29 10.86
N ARG A 520 8.17 43.60 10.65
CA ARG A 520 7.08 42.72 11.12
C ARG A 520 6.97 41.39 10.36
N LEU A 521 7.36 41.36 9.09
CA LEU A 521 7.38 40.12 8.31
C LEU A 521 8.51 39.16 8.76
N ILE A 522 9.56 39.67 9.38
CA ILE A 522 10.67 38.86 9.93
C ILE A 522 10.31 38.31 11.33
N GLU A 523 9.40 38.96 12.06
CA GLU A 523 8.96 38.52 13.40
C GLU A 523 7.79 37.51 13.39
N GLU A 524 7.11 37.32 12.25
CA GLU A 524 5.98 36.38 12.10
C GLU A 524 6.31 35.09 11.31
N GLN A 525 7.59 34.84 10.96
CA GLN A 525 8.09 33.51 10.54
C GLN A 525 8.66 32.76 11.75
#